data_AF-A0A517VZT0-F1
#
_entry.id   AF-A0A517VZT0-F1
#
_cell.length_a   1.000
_cell.length_b   1.000
_cell.length_c   1.000
_cell.angle_alpha   90.00
_cell.angle_beta   90.00
_cell.angle_gamma   90.00
#
_symmetry.space_group_name_H-M   'P 1'
#
loop_
_entity.id
_entity.type
_entity.pdbx_description
1 polymer ?
#
loop_
_entity_poly.entity_id
_entity_poly.type
_entity_poly.pdbx_seq_one_letter_code
_entity_poly.pdbx_strand_id
1 'polypeptide(L)'
;MDSRVLLSFTVACFVTAPLCAEPIATSKPRFESRPEAEQRAIDVLREWSAQHVTCTAVRGDFKRLWYDDVFRVQKHGKGQFGYLSPRHGFWKIEPAKLDPSSVTRKQTSDGKPYTYKDAESEHWRWQKTRLLTIQEEEKHYEEFYTYVDKIEEPKQKVSWWFFDFDFVLTADFPSPFLPGVPNQARVDDLFKNSYLKVVKESETQIIIAGKPIRRENAPNCIEFKLLLEKQPWRLRATQYIHLGGNSHSVYIFSNIEMNPLEWDEPDLSGYQNCTEKIRNSPLEARKPVKAN
;
A
#
# COMPACT_ATOMS: atom_id res chain seq x y z
N MET A 1 23.74 5.47 10.03
CA MET A 1 23.07 6.39 9.08
C MET A 1 21.78 6.86 9.73
N ASP A 2 21.60 8.17 9.85
CA ASP A 2 20.50 8.78 10.59
C ASP A 2 19.17 8.61 9.82
N SER A 3 18.18 7.96 10.43
CA SER A 3 16.85 7.68 9.86
C SER A 3 16.14 8.94 9.34
N ARG A 4 16.57 10.11 9.83
CA ARG A 4 16.10 11.46 9.47
C ARG A 4 16.48 11.89 8.04
N VAL A 5 17.65 11.46 7.53
CA VAL A 5 18.12 11.83 6.19
C VAL A 5 17.41 11.00 5.11
N LEU A 6 17.14 9.72 5.41
CA LEU A 6 16.36 8.82 4.55
C LEU A 6 14.90 9.26 4.42
N LEU A 7 14.24 9.62 5.54
CA LEU A 7 12.88 10.17 5.49
C LEU A 7 12.83 11.51 4.72
N SER A 8 13.90 12.32 4.82
CA SER A 8 14.14 13.56 4.06
C SER A 8 14.12 13.39 2.55
N PHE A 9 14.90 12.43 2.05
CA PHE A 9 14.98 12.16 0.62
C PHE A 9 13.75 11.44 0.07
N THR A 10 13.21 10.46 0.80
CA THR A 10 12.07 9.66 0.32
C THR A 10 10.82 10.51 0.14
N VAL A 11 10.40 11.28 1.15
CA VAL A 11 9.20 12.12 1.01
C VAL A 11 9.41 13.26 0.01
N ALA A 12 10.62 13.84 -0.08
CA ALA A 12 10.89 14.86 -1.12
C ALA A 12 10.77 14.28 -2.54
N CYS A 13 11.22 13.03 -2.76
CA CYS A 13 11.05 12.34 -4.03
C CYS A 13 9.59 11.99 -4.37
N PHE A 14 8.69 11.88 -3.37
CA PHE A 14 7.27 11.59 -3.58
C PHE A 14 6.36 12.82 -3.56
N VAL A 15 6.80 13.97 -3.00
CA VAL A 15 5.97 15.14 -2.69
C VAL A 15 6.37 16.42 -3.44
N THR A 16 7.37 16.41 -4.34
CA THR A 16 7.65 17.62 -5.15
C THR A 16 6.44 17.99 -6.02
N ALA A 17 5.86 19.14 -5.65
CA ALA A 17 4.82 19.92 -6.28
C ALA A 17 5.26 20.48 -7.66
N PRO A 18 4.42 21.25 -8.38
CA PRO A 18 4.66 21.60 -9.78
C PRO A 18 5.90 22.49 -9.95
N LEU A 19 6.49 22.42 -11.15
CA LEU A 19 7.65 23.17 -11.62
C LEU A 19 7.71 24.61 -11.05
N CYS A 20 8.57 24.82 -10.05
CA CYS A 20 9.27 26.08 -9.88
C CYS A 20 10.76 25.75 -9.83
N ALA A 21 11.46 26.23 -10.84
CA ALA A 21 12.87 25.97 -11.07
C ALA A 21 13.73 26.85 -10.16
N GLU A 22 14.65 26.23 -9.42
CA GLU A 22 15.89 26.89 -8.99
C GLU A 22 17.06 25.88 -9.06
N PRO A 23 18.30 26.38 -9.27
CA PRO A 23 19.32 25.68 -10.04
C PRO A 23 20.27 24.90 -9.14
N ILE A 24 20.44 23.60 -9.40
CA ILE A 24 21.54 22.81 -8.83
C ILE A 24 22.20 22.01 -9.94
N ALA A 25 23.51 22.25 -10.06
CA ALA A 25 24.58 21.51 -10.71
C ALA A 25 24.20 20.38 -11.70
N THR A 26 24.58 20.64 -12.95
CA THR A 26 24.76 19.75 -14.10
C THR A 26 24.99 18.27 -13.78
N SER A 27 23.91 17.52 -13.61
CA SER A 27 23.76 16.21 -14.24
C SER A 27 22.50 16.32 -15.10
N LYS A 28 22.66 16.25 -16.43
CA LYS A 28 21.52 16.30 -17.35
C LYS A 28 20.57 15.16 -16.95
N PRO A 29 19.29 15.41 -16.60
CA PRO A 29 18.33 14.33 -16.52
C PRO A 29 18.23 13.74 -17.93
N ARG A 30 18.68 12.50 -18.08
CA ARG A 30 18.56 11.73 -19.31
C ARG A 30 17.06 11.50 -19.51
N PHE A 31 16.42 12.35 -20.31
CA PHE A 31 15.07 12.09 -20.78
C PHE A 31 15.16 10.93 -21.77
N GLU A 32 15.10 9.71 -21.25
CA GLU A 32 14.96 8.50 -22.04
C GLU A 32 13.64 8.56 -22.80
N SER A 33 13.63 8.02 -24.01
CA SER A 33 12.41 7.97 -24.81
C SER A 33 11.34 7.14 -24.09
N ARG A 34 10.05 7.43 -24.35
CA ARG A 34 8.93 6.75 -23.67
C ARG A 34 9.04 5.21 -23.71
N PRO A 35 9.42 4.57 -24.83
CA PRO A 35 9.61 3.11 -24.87
C PRO A 35 10.79 2.62 -24.02
N GLU A 36 11.89 3.37 -23.96
CA GLU A 36 13.07 3.00 -23.16
C GLU A 36 12.75 3.05 -21.65
N ALA A 37 12.08 4.11 -21.20
CA ALA A 37 11.70 4.27 -19.78
C ALA A 37 10.70 3.21 -19.30
N GLU A 38 9.85 2.70 -20.20
CA GLU A 38 8.94 1.60 -19.93
C GLU A 38 9.69 0.26 -19.83
N GLN A 39 10.55 -0.04 -20.82
CA GLN A 39 11.37 -1.24 -20.81
C GLN A 39 12.27 -1.30 -19.57
N ARG A 40 12.89 -0.17 -19.21
CA ARG A 40 13.72 -0.07 -18.01
C ARG A 40 12.94 -0.39 -16.72
N ALA A 41 11.69 0.06 -16.63
CA ALA A 41 10.84 -0.25 -15.48
C ALA A 41 10.54 -1.76 -15.40
N ILE A 42 10.24 -2.39 -16.53
CA ILE A 42 10.00 -3.84 -16.62
C ILE A 42 11.24 -4.62 -16.18
N ASP A 43 12.43 -4.26 -16.68
CA ASP A 43 13.68 -4.95 -16.37
C ASP A 43 13.99 -4.88 -14.87
N VAL A 44 13.88 -3.69 -14.27
CA VAL A 44 14.11 -3.50 -12.83
C VAL A 44 13.12 -4.30 -11.98
N LEU A 45 11.84 -4.34 -12.37
CA LEU A 45 10.84 -5.10 -11.63
C LEU A 45 11.04 -6.61 -11.75
N ARG A 46 11.54 -7.09 -12.90
CA ARG A 46 11.96 -8.49 -13.07
C ARG A 46 13.18 -8.82 -12.21
N GLU A 47 14.21 -7.99 -12.23
CA GLU A 47 15.40 -8.18 -11.39
C GLU A 47 15.05 -8.17 -9.90
N TRP A 48 14.18 -7.24 -9.48
CA TRP A 48 13.68 -7.18 -8.10
C TRP A 48 12.92 -8.46 -7.73
N SER A 49 12.03 -8.96 -8.59
CA SER A 49 11.30 -10.22 -8.36
C SER A 49 12.24 -11.43 -8.30
N ALA A 50 13.20 -11.53 -9.23
CA ALA A 50 14.16 -12.61 -9.28
C ALA A 50 15.03 -12.69 -8.01
N GLN A 51 15.42 -11.54 -7.43
CA GLN A 51 16.16 -11.49 -6.17
C GLN A 51 15.35 -11.99 -4.96
N HIS A 52 14.02 -12.05 -5.06
CA HIS A 52 13.13 -12.45 -3.98
C HIS A 52 12.31 -13.71 -4.31
N VAL A 53 12.71 -14.48 -5.32
CA VAL A 53 11.98 -15.68 -5.75
C VAL A 53 11.84 -16.74 -4.64
N THR A 54 12.79 -16.79 -3.70
CA THR A 54 12.78 -17.70 -2.55
C THR A 54 12.15 -17.08 -1.29
N CYS A 55 11.63 -15.85 -1.37
CA CYS A 55 11.00 -15.18 -0.26
C CYS A 55 9.55 -15.67 -0.13
N THR A 56 9.28 -16.47 0.89
CA THR A 56 7.93 -16.97 1.20
C THR A 56 7.27 -16.19 2.32
N ALA A 57 8.06 -15.44 3.10
CA ALA A 57 7.55 -14.57 4.14
C ALA A 57 8.33 -13.27 4.26
N VAL A 58 7.66 -12.21 4.69
CA VAL A 58 8.27 -10.93 5.05
C VAL A 58 7.57 -10.34 6.25
N ARG A 59 8.32 -9.67 7.12
CA ARG A 59 7.78 -8.83 8.18
C ARG A 59 8.55 -7.51 8.23
N GLY A 60 7.90 -6.48 8.74
CA GLY A 60 8.62 -5.27 9.13
C GLY A 60 7.71 -4.18 9.66
N ASP A 61 8.29 -2.99 9.78
CA ASP A 61 7.60 -1.79 10.21
C ASP A 61 7.33 -0.88 9.01
N PHE A 62 6.34 0.00 9.14
CA PHE A 62 6.13 1.07 8.18
C PHE A 62 5.64 2.36 8.84
N LYS A 63 5.89 3.48 8.14
CA LYS A 63 5.20 4.75 8.37
C LYS A 63 4.16 4.94 7.26
N ARG A 64 2.91 5.19 7.64
CA ARG A 64 1.84 5.58 6.73
C ARG A 64 1.67 7.09 6.77
N LEU A 65 1.68 7.72 5.60
CA LEU A 65 1.26 9.10 5.39
C LEU A 65 0.06 9.07 4.47
N TRP A 66 -1.05 9.67 4.88
CA TRP A 66 -2.22 9.83 4.00
C TRP A 66 -2.51 11.31 3.85
N TYR A 67 -2.71 11.76 2.63
CA TYR A 67 -2.96 13.16 2.30
C TYR A 67 -4.32 13.31 1.64
N ASP A 68 -5.05 14.32 2.09
CA ASP A 68 -6.28 14.81 1.48
C ASP A 68 -6.03 16.22 0.94
N ASP A 69 -6.06 16.36 -0.37
CA ASP A 69 -5.77 17.62 -1.05
C ASP A 69 -7.00 18.55 -1.04
N VAL A 70 -8.20 18.02 -0.84
CA VAL A 70 -9.45 18.80 -0.74
C VAL A 70 -9.51 19.51 0.61
N PHE A 71 -9.34 18.74 1.70
CA PHE A 71 -9.38 19.27 3.06
C PHE A 71 -8.02 19.75 3.56
N ARG A 72 -6.95 19.56 2.77
CA ARG A 72 -5.57 19.94 3.11
C ARG A 72 -5.13 19.31 4.42
N VAL A 73 -5.48 18.03 4.60
CA VAL A 73 -5.20 17.25 5.80
C VAL A 73 -4.11 16.23 5.48
N GLN A 74 -3.25 15.97 6.45
CA GLN A 74 -2.39 14.79 6.43
C GLN A 74 -2.60 13.96 7.70
N LYS A 75 -2.74 12.65 7.53
CA LYS A 75 -2.79 11.67 8.62
C LYS A 75 -1.47 10.90 8.67
N HIS A 76 -0.90 10.73 9.87
CA HIS A 76 0.32 9.95 10.05
C HIS A 76 0.04 8.75 10.95
N GLY A 77 0.47 7.57 10.50
CA GLY A 77 0.40 6.34 11.27
C GLY A 77 1.78 5.66 11.31
N LYS A 78 2.01 4.89 12.36
CA LYS A 78 3.09 3.91 12.41
C LYS A 78 2.46 2.53 12.45
N GLY A 79 3.08 1.58 11.81
CA GLY A 79 2.50 0.26 11.71
C GLY A 79 3.51 -0.84 11.52
N GLN A 80 3.00 -2.05 11.57
CA GLN A 80 3.73 -3.28 11.37
C GLN A 80 2.95 -4.16 10.41
N PHE A 81 3.67 -4.91 9.60
CA PHE A 81 3.08 -5.84 8.67
C PHE A 81 3.83 -7.16 8.70
N GLY A 82 3.10 -8.24 8.42
CA GLY A 82 3.66 -9.56 8.17
C GLY A 82 2.89 -10.22 7.04
N TYR A 83 3.61 -10.94 6.20
CA TYR A 83 3.05 -11.78 5.17
C TYR A 83 3.80 -13.11 5.14
N LEU A 84 3.06 -14.21 5.16
CA LEU A 84 3.51 -15.58 5.06
C LEU A 84 2.65 -16.27 4.01
N SER A 85 3.29 -16.62 2.90
CA SER A 85 2.59 -17.21 1.77
C SER A 85 2.14 -18.64 2.08
N PRO A 86 0.94 -19.05 1.65
CA PRO A 86 -0.16 -18.23 1.12
C PRO A 86 -1.11 -17.76 2.24
N ARG A 87 -1.71 -16.57 2.07
CA ARG A 87 -2.90 -16.10 2.82
C ARG A 87 -2.77 -16.05 4.35
N HIS A 88 -1.55 -15.99 4.87
CA HIS A 88 -1.31 -15.66 6.26
C HIS A 88 -0.64 -14.29 6.31
N GLY A 89 -1.20 -13.35 7.07
CA GLY A 89 -0.60 -12.03 7.21
C GLY A 89 -1.24 -11.21 8.30
N PHE A 90 -0.59 -10.10 8.64
CA PHE A 90 -1.17 -9.11 9.51
C PHE A 90 -0.79 -7.71 9.04
N TRP A 91 -1.65 -6.77 9.40
CA TRP A 91 -1.44 -5.36 9.18
C TRP A 91 -1.96 -4.59 10.38
N LYS A 92 -1.06 -3.88 11.05
CA LYS A 92 -1.38 -3.10 12.24
C LYS A 92 -0.94 -1.67 12.02
N ILE A 93 -1.82 -0.71 12.29
CA ILE A 93 -1.54 0.73 12.27
C ILE A 93 -2.01 1.31 13.59
N GLU A 94 -1.19 2.18 14.13
CA GLU A 94 -1.48 2.98 15.31
C GLU A 94 -1.24 4.47 15.01
N PRO A 95 -1.93 5.37 15.73
CA PRO A 95 -1.66 6.79 15.72
C PRO A 95 -0.17 7.08 15.91
N ALA A 96 0.42 7.84 14.98
CA ALA A 96 1.76 8.36 15.21
C ALA A 96 1.63 9.65 16.02
N LYS A 97 2.33 9.76 17.16
CA LYS A 97 2.49 11.07 17.81
C LYS A 97 3.15 12.04 16.83
N LEU A 98 2.63 13.26 16.72
CA LEU A 98 3.25 14.32 15.94
C LEU A 98 4.70 14.48 16.40
N ASP A 99 5.64 14.24 15.49
CA ASP A 99 7.03 14.58 15.70
C ASP A 99 7.19 16.06 15.32
N PRO A 100 7.52 16.96 16.26
CA PRO A 100 7.67 18.39 15.98
C PRO A 100 8.75 18.68 14.93
N SER A 101 9.71 17.76 14.74
CA SER A 101 10.73 17.85 13.70
C SER A 101 10.26 17.37 12.32
N SER A 102 9.11 16.66 12.27
CA SER A 102 8.45 16.25 11.03
C SER A 102 7.62 17.39 10.46
N VAL A 103 8.29 18.48 10.06
CA VAL A 103 7.65 19.57 9.34
C VAL A 103 6.90 18.97 8.16
N THR A 104 5.61 19.26 8.12
CA THR A 104 4.66 18.91 7.07
C THR A 104 5.19 19.39 5.73
N ARG A 105 5.78 18.48 4.94
CA ARG A 105 6.47 18.87 3.69
C ARG A 105 5.52 19.22 2.56
N LYS A 106 4.29 18.71 2.61
CA LYS A 106 3.28 19.13 1.66
C LYS A 106 2.71 20.47 2.11
N GLN A 107 2.92 21.47 1.28
CA GLN A 107 2.34 22.80 1.42
C GLN A 107 1.25 22.97 0.36
N THR A 108 0.29 23.83 0.67
CA THR A 108 -0.72 24.31 -0.27
C THR A 108 -0.08 25.27 -1.28
N SER A 109 -0.81 25.65 -2.32
CA SER A 109 -0.34 26.64 -3.29
C SER A 109 -0.05 28.00 -2.67
N ASP A 110 -0.69 28.35 -1.56
CA ASP A 110 -0.41 29.54 -0.74
C ASP A 110 0.72 29.35 0.29
N GLY A 111 1.47 28.24 0.20
CA GLY A 111 2.63 27.95 1.05
C GLY A 111 2.28 27.47 2.47
N LYS A 112 0.99 27.31 2.79
CA LYS A 112 0.56 26.85 4.12
C LYS A 112 0.75 25.34 4.26
N PRO A 113 1.20 24.87 5.42
CA PRO A 113 1.29 23.43 5.69
C PRO A 113 -0.09 22.78 5.72
N TYR A 114 -0.15 21.51 5.32
CA TYR A 114 -1.35 20.69 5.52
C TYR A 114 -1.59 20.44 7.02
N THR A 115 -2.85 20.49 7.44
CA THR A 115 -3.26 20.23 8.83
C THR A 115 -2.93 18.80 9.22
N TYR A 116 -2.20 18.62 10.31
CA TYR A 116 -1.89 17.30 10.85
C TYR A 116 -3.09 16.68 11.57
N LYS A 117 -3.30 15.39 11.36
CA LYS A 117 -4.21 14.53 12.14
C LYS A 117 -3.52 13.20 12.43
N ASP A 118 -3.99 12.54 13.47
CA ASP A 118 -3.59 11.16 13.74
C ASP A 118 -4.27 10.22 12.74
N ALA A 119 -3.56 9.16 12.36
CA ALA A 119 -4.18 8.05 11.66
C ALA A 119 -5.10 7.27 12.62
N GLU A 120 -6.15 6.66 12.06
CA GLU A 120 -6.99 5.72 12.79
C GLU A 120 -6.21 4.43 13.07
N SER A 121 -6.50 3.82 14.22
CA SER A 121 -6.01 2.50 14.59
C SER A 121 -6.67 1.45 13.69
N GLU A 122 -5.86 0.60 13.07
CA GLU A 122 -6.34 -0.48 12.21
C GLU A 122 -5.57 -1.76 12.57
N HIS A 123 -6.26 -2.87 12.85
CA HIS A 123 -5.61 -4.16 13.06
C HIS A 123 -6.33 -5.27 12.30
N TRP A 124 -5.64 -5.81 11.29
CA TRP A 124 -6.16 -6.77 10.34
C TRP A 124 -5.29 -8.04 10.42
N ARG A 125 -5.92 -9.21 10.46
CA ARG A 125 -5.24 -10.51 10.52
C ARG A 125 -5.87 -11.47 9.51
N TRP A 126 -5.09 -11.87 8.52
CA TRP A 126 -5.48 -12.93 7.59
C TRP A 126 -4.97 -14.26 8.11
N GLN A 127 -5.87 -15.18 8.44
CA GLN A 127 -5.59 -16.49 9.04
C GLN A 127 -6.04 -17.60 8.09
N LYS A 128 -5.49 -17.66 6.87
CA LYS A 128 -5.74 -18.67 5.82
C LYS A 128 -7.19 -18.74 5.30
N THR A 129 -8.15 -19.00 6.18
CA THR A 129 -9.58 -19.21 5.90
C THR A 129 -10.47 -18.08 6.42
N ARG A 130 -9.91 -17.09 7.11
CA ARG A 130 -10.65 -15.94 7.64
C ARG A 130 -9.80 -14.68 7.74
N LEU A 131 -10.46 -13.54 7.73
CA LEU A 131 -9.93 -12.22 8.06
C LEU A 131 -10.53 -11.79 9.39
N LEU A 132 -9.68 -11.35 10.32
CA LEU A 132 -10.09 -10.68 11.55
C LEU A 132 -9.83 -9.18 11.43
N THR A 133 -10.81 -8.36 11.81
CA THR A 133 -10.61 -6.95 12.11
C THR A 133 -10.70 -6.77 13.62
N ILE A 134 -9.67 -6.22 14.23
CA ILE A 134 -9.54 -6.08 15.68
C ILE A 134 -9.60 -4.60 16.05
N GLN A 135 -10.50 -4.29 16.97
CA GLN A 135 -10.65 -2.97 17.59
C GLN A 135 -10.07 -3.05 19.01
N GLU A 136 -8.82 -2.60 19.14
CA GLU A 136 -8.04 -2.78 20.37
C GLU A 136 -8.57 -2.01 21.56
N GLU A 137 -9.14 -0.82 21.33
CA GLU A 137 -9.66 0.09 22.35
C GLU A 137 -10.99 -0.42 22.91
N GLU A 138 -11.90 -0.84 22.03
CA GLU A 138 -13.22 -1.37 22.36
C GLU A 138 -13.17 -2.83 22.81
N LYS A 139 -12.02 -3.51 22.67
CA LYS A 139 -11.91 -4.97 22.84
C LYS A 139 -12.96 -5.72 22.02
N HIS A 140 -13.15 -5.28 20.78
CA HIS A 140 -14.05 -5.92 19.83
C HIS A 140 -13.27 -6.54 18.67
N TYR A 141 -13.85 -7.56 18.04
CA TYR A 141 -13.36 -8.04 16.76
C TYR A 141 -14.48 -8.55 15.87
N GLU A 142 -14.26 -8.50 14.56
CA GLU A 142 -15.15 -9.08 13.57
C GLU A 142 -14.40 -10.13 12.76
N GLU A 143 -15.10 -11.20 12.40
CA GLU A 143 -14.56 -12.29 11.58
C GLU A 143 -15.27 -12.35 10.22
N PHE A 144 -14.49 -12.41 9.16
CA PHE A 144 -14.97 -12.60 7.81
C PHE A 144 -14.39 -13.90 7.24
N TYR A 145 -15.23 -14.89 7.00
CA TYR A 145 -14.80 -16.18 6.46
C TYR A 145 -14.56 -16.11 4.95
N THR A 146 -13.42 -16.60 4.52
CA THR A 146 -13.05 -16.74 3.12
C THR A 146 -13.55 -18.11 2.62
N TYR A 147 -14.75 -18.19 2.06
CA TYR A 147 -15.31 -19.45 1.55
C TYR A 147 -14.58 -19.87 0.25
N VAL A 148 -13.43 -20.54 0.37
CA VAL A 148 -12.67 -20.98 -0.82
C VAL A 148 -12.97 -22.44 -1.21
N ASP A 149 -13.46 -23.27 -0.28
CA ASP A 149 -13.74 -24.69 -0.58
C ASP A 149 -15.03 -24.94 -1.39
N LYS A 150 -15.76 -23.87 -1.77
CA LYS A 150 -17.02 -23.95 -2.54
C LYS A 150 -17.00 -23.18 -3.86
N ILE A 151 -15.83 -22.82 -4.38
CA ILE A 151 -15.73 -22.46 -5.79
C ILE A 151 -15.64 -23.76 -6.58
N GLU A 152 -16.77 -24.46 -6.73
CA GLU A 152 -16.97 -25.31 -7.90
C GLU A 152 -16.76 -24.40 -9.11
N GLU A 153 -15.76 -24.69 -9.94
CA GLU A 153 -15.36 -23.86 -11.08
C GLU A 153 -16.58 -23.28 -11.82
N PRO A 154 -16.87 -21.97 -11.72
CA PRO A 154 -17.63 -21.33 -12.77
C PRO A 154 -16.65 -21.17 -13.92
N LYS A 155 -17.00 -21.69 -15.09
CA LYS A 155 -16.34 -21.44 -16.38
C LYS A 155 -16.30 -19.96 -16.80
N GLN A 156 -16.61 -19.02 -15.90
CA GLN A 156 -16.25 -17.62 -16.00
C GLN A 156 -14.93 -17.44 -15.25
N LYS A 157 -13.86 -17.18 -16.01
CA LYS A 157 -12.56 -16.71 -15.51
C LYS A 157 -12.77 -15.73 -14.35
N VAL A 158 -12.70 -16.23 -13.12
CA VAL A 158 -12.54 -15.41 -11.93
C VAL A 158 -11.14 -14.84 -12.06
N SER A 159 -11.12 -13.57 -12.44
CA SER A 159 -9.88 -12.91 -12.78
C SER A 159 -9.11 -12.64 -11.50
N TRP A 160 -7.90 -13.20 -11.41
CA TRP A 160 -6.97 -13.00 -10.31
C TRP A 160 -6.36 -11.58 -10.34
N TRP A 161 -7.16 -10.53 -10.23
CA TRP A 161 -6.66 -9.16 -10.33
C TRP A 161 -5.95 -8.73 -9.03
N PHE A 162 -4.81 -8.08 -9.20
CA PHE A 162 -3.93 -7.49 -8.16
C PHE A 162 -4.58 -6.42 -7.28
N PHE A 163 -5.84 -6.08 -7.56
CA PHE A 163 -6.62 -5.08 -6.87
C PHE A 163 -8.08 -5.50 -6.66
N ASP A 164 -8.46 -6.77 -6.93
CA ASP A 164 -9.88 -7.15 -6.86
C ASP A 164 -10.46 -7.08 -5.44
N PHE A 165 -11.78 -6.88 -5.37
CA PHE A 165 -12.60 -6.69 -4.17
C PHE A 165 -12.63 -7.88 -3.18
N ASP A 166 -11.79 -8.89 -3.36
CA ASP A 166 -11.56 -9.97 -2.39
C ASP A 166 -10.54 -9.54 -1.31
N PHE A 167 -10.77 -8.34 -0.75
CA PHE A 167 -10.03 -7.79 0.41
C PHE A 167 -9.97 -8.78 1.58
N VAL A 168 -10.99 -9.63 1.68
CA VAL A 168 -11.13 -10.70 2.68
C VAL A 168 -10.26 -11.90 2.34
N LEU A 169 -10.14 -12.28 1.06
CA LEU A 169 -9.64 -13.61 0.67
C LEU A 169 -8.11 -13.68 0.51
N THR A 170 -7.40 -12.55 0.45
CA THR A 170 -5.94 -12.55 0.25
C THR A 170 -5.22 -11.59 1.20
N ALA A 171 -4.21 -12.09 1.91
CA ALA A 171 -3.34 -11.33 2.81
C ALA A 171 -2.44 -10.31 2.08
N ASP A 172 -2.63 -10.16 0.78
CA ASP A 172 -1.85 -9.34 -0.14
C ASP A 172 -2.40 -7.90 -0.27
N PHE A 173 -3.56 -7.64 0.34
CA PHE A 173 -4.33 -6.44 0.12
C PHE A 173 -3.82 -5.14 0.77
N PRO A 174 -3.28 -5.10 2.01
CA PRO A 174 -3.02 -3.81 2.64
C PRO A 174 -1.95 -2.99 1.90
N SER A 175 -1.10 -3.68 1.12
CA SER A 175 -0.26 -3.08 0.09
C SER A 175 0.05 -4.16 -0.96
N PRO A 176 -0.38 -4.03 -2.23
CA PRO A 176 -0.07 -5.00 -3.30
C PRO A 176 1.45 -5.15 -3.55
N PHE A 177 2.23 -4.21 -3.02
CA PHE A 177 3.69 -4.25 -3.04
C PHE A 177 4.20 -4.30 -1.59
N LEU A 178 4.77 -5.43 -1.20
CA LEU A 178 5.49 -5.58 0.06
C LEU A 178 6.98 -5.75 -0.23
N PRO A 179 7.88 -5.31 0.67
CA PRO A 179 9.29 -5.65 0.59
C PRO A 179 9.46 -7.16 0.42
N GLY A 180 10.19 -7.58 -0.61
CA GLY A 180 10.46 -9.00 -0.86
C GLY A 180 9.29 -9.84 -1.35
N VAL A 181 8.13 -9.25 -1.66
CA VAL A 181 7.05 -9.90 -2.39
C VAL A 181 6.82 -9.09 -3.66
N PRO A 182 7.41 -9.56 -4.76
CA PRO A 182 6.47 -10.12 -5.72
C PRO A 182 6.95 -11.50 -6.20
N ASN A 183 6.10 -12.50 -6.01
CA ASN A 183 6.17 -13.74 -6.79
C ASN A 183 6.19 -13.38 -8.29
N GLN A 184 7.02 -14.05 -9.10
CA GLN A 184 7.15 -13.80 -10.54
C GLN A 184 5.80 -13.74 -11.28
N ALA A 185 4.85 -14.60 -10.89
CA ALA A 185 3.50 -14.58 -11.46
C ALA A 185 2.78 -13.24 -11.26
N ARG A 186 3.10 -12.53 -10.16
CA ARG A 186 2.58 -11.20 -9.84
C ARG A 186 3.19 -10.10 -10.68
N VAL A 187 4.48 -10.20 -10.91
CA VAL A 187 5.21 -9.25 -11.75
C VAL A 187 4.76 -9.36 -13.21
N ASP A 188 4.55 -10.58 -13.70
CA ASP A 188 4.06 -10.78 -15.06
C ASP A 188 2.64 -10.26 -15.26
N ASP A 189 1.77 -10.40 -14.26
CA ASP A 189 0.43 -9.82 -14.31
C ASP A 189 0.47 -8.28 -14.26
N LEU A 190 1.33 -7.72 -13.40
CA LEU A 190 1.54 -6.28 -13.35
C LEU A 190 1.89 -5.71 -14.73
N PHE A 191 2.77 -6.39 -15.48
CA PHE A 191 3.15 -5.99 -16.85
C PHE A 191 2.00 -6.08 -17.85
N LYS A 192 1.13 -7.08 -17.72
CA LYS A 192 -0.03 -7.25 -18.61
C LYS A 192 -1.10 -6.20 -18.38
N ASN A 193 -1.18 -5.66 -17.17
CA ASN A 193 -2.33 -4.87 -16.72
C ASN A 193 -2.00 -3.43 -16.34
N SER A 194 -0.74 -3.02 -16.43
CA SER A 194 -0.31 -1.66 -16.08
C SER A 194 0.61 -1.06 -17.14
N TYR A 195 0.42 0.23 -17.42
CA TYR A 195 1.46 1.06 -18.03
C TYR A 195 2.51 1.37 -16.97
N LEU A 196 3.78 1.10 -17.27
CA LEU A 196 4.90 1.31 -16.36
C LEU A 196 5.89 2.31 -16.96
N LYS A 197 6.55 3.08 -16.10
CA LYS A 197 7.66 3.92 -16.51
C LYS A 197 8.58 4.26 -15.34
N VAL A 198 9.87 4.39 -15.63
CA VAL A 198 10.79 5.08 -14.73
C VAL A 198 10.46 6.57 -14.74
N VAL A 199 10.20 7.14 -13.57
CA VAL A 199 9.97 8.58 -13.42
C VAL A 199 11.18 9.33 -12.88
N LYS A 200 12.06 8.63 -12.17
CA LYS A 200 13.31 9.17 -11.63
C LYS A 200 14.27 8.04 -11.36
N GLU A 201 15.53 8.22 -11.72
CA GLU A 201 16.60 7.26 -11.42
C GLU A 201 17.84 8.04 -10.98
N SER A 202 18.52 7.55 -9.93
CA SER A 202 19.82 8.01 -9.47
C SER A 202 20.78 6.82 -9.40
N GLU A 203 22.01 7.04 -8.93
CA GLU A 203 22.98 5.95 -8.71
C GLU A 203 22.51 4.92 -7.67
N THR A 204 21.69 5.34 -6.69
CA THR A 204 21.31 4.49 -5.55
C THR A 204 19.83 4.15 -5.51
N GLN A 205 18.99 4.83 -6.28
CA GLN A 205 17.54 4.71 -6.20
C GLN A 205 16.88 4.77 -7.57
N ILE A 206 15.70 4.19 -7.69
CA ILE A 206 14.82 4.33 -8.85
C ILE A 206 13.37 4.43 -8.38
N ILE A 207 12.62 5.28 -9.07
CA ILE A 207 11.19 5.46 -8.87
C ILE A 207 10.49 4.99 -10.13
N ILE A 208 9.63 3.99 -9.97
CA ILE A 208 8.79 3.45 -11.04
C ILE A 208 7.36 3.87 -10.76
N ALA A 209 6.69 4.47 -11.74
CA ALA A 209 5.26 4.74 -11.69
C ALA A 209 4.51 3.72 -12.52
N GLY A 210 3.34 3.30 -12.05
CA GLY A 210 2.43 2.43 -12.77
C GLY A 210 1.00 2.93 -12.76
N LYS A 211 0.29 2.68 -13.87
CA LYS A 211 -1.14 3.00 -14.03
C LYS A 211 -1.87 1.80 -14.59
N PRO A 212 -3.01 1.38 -14.01
CA PRO A 212 -3.83 0.33 -14.61
C PRO A 212 -4.22 0.68 -16.06
N ILE A 213 -4.15 -0.30 -16.96
CA ILE A 213 -4.53 -0.12 -18.37
C ILE A 213 -6.03 0.15 -18.50
N ARG A 214 -6.84 -0.53 -17.68
CA ARG A 214 -8.29 -0.36 -17.65
C ARG A 214 -8.72 0.26 -16.32
N ARG A 215 -9.69 1.17 -16.37
CA ARG A 215 -10.25 1.80 -15.17
C ARG A 215 -10.94 0.82 -14.25
N GLU A 216 -11.56 -0.22 -14.81
CA GLU A 216 -12.15 -1.34 -14.04
C GLU A 216 -11.08 -2.09 -13.22
N ASN A 217 -9.82 -2.05 -13.63
CA ASN A 217 -8.69 -2.66 -12.93
C ASN A 217 -8.06 -1.73 -11.88
N ALA A 218 -8.69 -0.59 -11.59
CA ALA A 218 -8.18 0.45 -10.70
C ALA A 218 -9.03 0.67 -9.44
N PRO A 219 -9.63 -0.35 -8.78
CA PRO A 219 -10.62 -0.12 -7.72
C PRO A 219 -10.05 0.63 -6.52
N ASN A 220 -8.73 0.61 -6.29
CA ASN A 220 -8.11 1.22 -5.12
C ASN A 220 -7.14 2.38 -5.42
N CYS A 221 -6.63 2.50 -6.65
CA CYS A 221 -5.75 3.60 -7.05
C CYS A 221 -5.71 3.82 -8.57
N ILE A 222 -5.59 5.07 -9.01
CA ILE A 222 -5.43 5.45 -10.43
C ILE A 222 -3.95 5.45 -10.88
N GLU A 223 -3.03 5.50 -9.92
CA GLU A 223 -1.59 5.45 -10.14
C GLU A 223 -0.93 4.94 -8.86
N PHE A 224 0.13 4.16 -9.01
CA PHE A 224 1.03 3.82 -7.92
C PHE A 224 2.46 4.21 -8.29
N LYS A 225 3.30 4.41 -7.28
CA LYS A 225 4.74 4.60 -7.44
C LYS A 225 5.51 3.76 -6.45
N LEU A 226 6.62 3.19 -6.91
CA LEU A 226 7.51 2.34 -6.15
C LEU A 226 8.86 3.03 -6.06
N LEU A 227 9.38 3.21 -4.84
CA LEU A 227 10.77 3.60 -4.62
C LEU A 227 11.58 2.37 -4.28
N LEU A 228 12.51 2.03 -5.16
CA LEU A 228 13.44 0.93 -4.99
C LEU A 228 14.85 1.48 -4.75
N GLU A 229 15.53 1.00 -3.72
CA GLU A 229 16.99 1.14 -3.58
C GLU A 229 17.68 0.12 -4.46
N LYS A 230 18.80 0.53 -5.08
CA LYS A 230 19.66 -0.34 -5.87
C LYS A 230 20.65 -1.08 -4.95
N GLN A 231 21.01 -2.30 -5.34
CA GLN A 231 22.09 -3.11 -4.75
C GLN A 231 22.02 -3.33 -3.22
N PRO A 232 21.25 -4.34 -2.77
CA PRO A 232 20.30 -5.14 -3.55
C PRO A 232 19.02 -4.36 -3.81
N TRP A 233 18.19 -4.84 -4.74
CA TRP A 233 16.89 -4.24 -4.99
C TRP A 233 16.03 -4.30 -3.72
N ARG A 234 15.66 -3.15 -3.15
CA ARG A 234 14.84 -3.10 -1.93
C ARG A 234 13.71 -2.09 -2.09
N LEU A 235 12.48 -2.56 -1.94
CA LEU A 235 11.32 -1.67 -1.87
C LEU A 235 11.37 -0.87 -0.57
N ARG A 236 11.55 0.45 -0.70
CA ARG A 236 11.61 1.38 0.43
C ARG A 236 10.32 2.11 0.68
N ALA A 237 9.59 2.39 -0.38
CA ALA A 237 8.31 3.06 -0.23
C ALA A 237 7.37 2.77 -1.39
N THR A 238 6.08 2.84 -1.11
CA THR A 238 5.01 2.84 -2.09
C THR A 238 4.21 4.13 -1.93
N GLN A 239 3.72 4.66 -3.04
CA GLN A 239 2.72 5.72 -3.05
C GLN A 239 1.54 5.25 -3.89
N TYR A 240 0.32 5.46 -3.41
CA TYR A 240 -0.91 5.20 -4.14
C TYR A 240 -1.70 6.49 -4.28
N ILE A 241 -2.02 6.86 -5.51
CA ILE A 241 -2.95 7.96 -5.80
C ILE A 241 -4.34 7.35 -5.89
N HIS A 242 -5.21 7.69 -4.94
CA HIS A 242 -6.52 7.09 -4.80
C HIS A 242 -7.48 7.54 -5.90
N LEU A 243 -8.63 6.86 -5.97
CA LEU A 243 -9.74 7.27 -6.83
C LEU A 243 -10.12 8.73 -6.59
N GLY A 244 -10.39 9.46 -7.67
CA GLY A 244 -10.65 10.91 -7.64
C GLY A 244 -9.39 11.78 -7.65
N GLY A 245 -8.19 11.21 -7.45
CA GLY A 245 -6.91 11.92 -7.63
C GLY A 245 -6.59 13.00 -6.57
N ASN A 246 -7.51 13.26 -5.64
CA ASN A 246 -7.38 14.29 -4.61
C ASN A 246 -6.89 13.74 -3.28
N SER A 247 -6.56 12.45 -3.20
CA SER A 247 -5.94 11.86 -2.03
C SER A 247 -4.90 10.84 -2.43
N HIS A 248 -3.90 10.67 -1.57
CA HIS A 248 -2.87 9.66 -1.79
C HIS A 248 -2.31 9.17 -0.47
N SER A 249 -1.90 7.91 -0.45
CA SER A 249 -1.19 7.28 0.66
C SER A 249 0.26 7.01 0.28
N VAL A 250 1.15 7.11 1.26
CA VAL A 250 2.56 6.75 1.15
C VAL A 250 2.89 5.81 2.30
N TYR A 251 3.47 4.66 1.98
CA TYR A 251 4.00 3.71 2.94
C TYR A 251 5.52 3.72 2.84
N ILE A 252 6.20 3.95 3.95
CA ILE A 252 7.67 3.94 4.03
C ILE A 252 8.07 2.76 4.90
N PHE A 253 8.80 1.81 4.33
CA PHE A 253 9.14 0.53 4.94
C PHE A 253 10.49 0.56 5.66
N SER A 254 10.55 -0.06 6.83
CA SER A 254 11.74 -0.16 7.68
C SER A 254 11.79 -1.47 8.44
N ASN A 255 12.97 -1.85 8.95
CA ASN A 255 13.16 -3.07 9.76
C ASN A 255 12.62 -4.33 9.05
N ILE A 256 12.97 -4.47 7.78
CA ILE A 256 12.50 -5.57 6.93
C ILE A 256 13.26 -6.84 7.24
N GLU A 257 12.52 -7.88 7.58
CA GLU A 257 12.97 -9.23 7.83
C GLU A 257 12.39 -10.15 6.74
N MET A 258 13.27 -10.79 5.96
CA MET A 258 12.88 -11.77 4.95
C MET A 258 12.91 -13.16 5.55
N ASN A 259 11.89 -13.96 5.23
CA ASN A 259 11.66 -15.30 5.79
C ASN A 259 11.75 -15.33 7.33
N PRO A 260 11.00 -14.46 8.04
CA PRO A 260 10.92 -14.52 9.50
C PRO A 260 10.34 -15.86 9.96
N LEU A 261 10.55 -16.19 11.25
CA LEU A 261 9.77 -17.22 11.91
C LEU A 261 8.28 -16.85 11.89
N GLU A 262 7.42 -17.87 11.88
CA GLU A 262 5.98 -17.68 12.03
C GLU A 262 5.69 -16.95 13.35
N TRP A 263 4.76 -15.99 13.31
CA TRP A 263 4.37 -15.20 14.47
C TRP A 263 3.15 -15.82 15.16
N ASP A 264 3.01 -15.52 16.45
CA ASP A 264 1.84 -15.92 17.21
C ASP A 264 0.59 -15.16 16.74
N GLU A 265 -0.53 -15.86 16.85
CA GLU A 265 -1.85 -15.28 16.66
C GLU A 265 -2.20 -14.38 17.85
N PRO A 266 -3.00 -13.31 17.63
CA PRO A 266 -3.37 -12.42 18.72
C PRO A 266 -4.19 -13.18 19.76
N ASP A 267 -3.89 -12.96 21.04
CA ASP A 267 -4.74 -13.42 22.14
C ASP A 267 -6.01 -12.58 22.18
N LEU A 268 -7.13 -13.19 21.81
CA LEU A 268 -8.45 -12.56 21.83
C LEU A 268 -9.21 -12.86 23.13
N SER A 269 -8.55 -13.41 24.15
CA SER A 269 -9.15 -13.61 25.47
C SER A 269 -9.61 -12.27 26.04
N GLY A 270 -10.92 -12.13 26.24
CA GLY A 270 -11.52 -10.89 26.71
C GLY A 270 -12.00 -9.93 25.62
N TYR A 271 -11.90 -10.30 24.34
CA TYR A 271 -12.53 -9.55 23.25
C TYR A 271 -13.94 -10.06 22.97
N GLN A 272 -14.86 -9.15 22.62
CA GLN A 272 -16.20 -9.50 22.15
C GLN A 272 -16.21 -9.69 20.63
N ASN A 273 -16.72 -10.85 20.18
CA ASN A 273 -16.97 -11.10 18.77
C ASN A 273 -18.26 -10.37 18.31
N CYS A 274 -18.13 -9.46 17.36
CA CYS A 274 -19.23 -8.63 16.85
C CYS A 274 -19.83 -9.14 15.54
N THR A 275 -19.35 -10.28 15.01
CA THR A 275 -19.74 -10.83 13.70
C THR A 275 -21.25 -11.07 13.55
N GLU A 276 -21.93 -11.47 14.63
CA GLU A 276 -23.37 -11.78 14.59
C GLU A 276 -24.30 -10.56 14.52
N LYS A 277 -23.87 -9.38 14.99
CA LYS A 277 -24.70 -8.16 14.94
C LYS A 277 -24.92 -7.67 13.50
N ILE A 278 -23.96 -7.92 12.62
CA ILE A 278 -24.04 -7.57 11.19
C ILE A 278 -24.92 -8.57 10.43
N ARG A 279 -24.84 -9.87 10.77
CA ARG A 279 -25.62 -10.93 10.12
C ARG A 279 -27.12 -10.85 10.40
N ASN A 280 -27.50 -10.30 11.56
CA ASN A 280 -28.89 -10.23 12.03
C ASN A 280 -29.51 -8.82 11.95
N SER A 281 -28.84 -7.84 11.34
CA SER A 281 -29.47 -6.55 11.05
C SER A 281 -30.53 -6.73 9.95
N PRO A 282 -31.81 -6.42 10.20
CA PRO A 282 -32.84 -6.53 9.17
C PRO A 282 -32.48 -5.63 7.98
N LEU A 283 -32.52 -6.16 6.76
CA LEU A 283 -32.37 -5.41 5.50
C LEU A 283 -33.48 -4.36 5.27
N GLU A 284 -34.42 -4.20 6.20
CA GLU A 284 -35.53 -3.25 6.10
C GLU A 284 -35.20 -1.91 6.75
N ALA A 285 -34.52 -1.02 6.02
CA ALA A 285 -34.75 0.43 6.10
C ALA A 285 -33.91 1.17 5.05
N ARG A 286 -34.36 1.17 3.79
CA ARG A 286 -34.04 2.21 2.78
C ARG A 286 -34.90 2.02 1.52
N LYS A 287 -36.23 1.97 1.68
CA LYS A 287 -37.11 2.41 0.60
C LYS A 287 -37.39 3.90 0.84
N PRO A 288 -37.05 4.80 -0.10
CA PRO A 288 -37.48 6.18 0.02
C PRO A 288 -39.01 6.20 -0.04
N VAL A 289 -39.63 6.83 0.96
CA VAL A 289 -41.04 7.18 0.93
C VAL A 289 -41.22 8.09 -0.27
N LYS A 290 -41.98 7.65 -1.28
CA LYS A 290 -42.45 8.53 -2.35
C LYS A 290 -43.33 9.59 -1.68
N ALA A 291 -42.91 10.85 -1.76
CA ALA A 291 -43.79 11.97 -1.45
C ALA A 291 -44.93 11.98 -2.47
N ASN A 292 -46.17 11.97 -1.99
CA ASN A 292 -47.37 12.33 -2.75
C ASN A 292 -47.55 13.85 -2.69
#